data_AF-A0A933M3K5-F1
#
_entry.id   AF-A0A933M3K5-F1
#
_cell.length_a   1.000
_cell.length_b   1.000
_cell.length_c   1.000
_cell.angle_alpha   90.00
_cell.angle_beta   90.00
_cell.angle_gamma   90.00
#
_symmetry.space_group_name_H-M   'P 1'
#
loop_
_entity.id
_entity.type
_entity.pdbx_description
1 polymer ?
#
loop_
_entity_poly.entity_id
_entity_poly.type
_entity_poly.pdbx_seq_one_letter_code
_entity_poly.pdbx_strand_id
1 'polypeptide(L)'
;MKFHFVTVVWGEEYTAHFLNRCLPNQLTPGNLHAFKDTGGALYKIYTTRKDAGSIENSENYKRVKYILPVSLNIMDEDSLENIAGDEKYRKTIDLMNSLHGRAIKEANADDAAIFILTPDALWSEGAFSKARDIVKGGKRVVLLPQLRVAQETFLPEYERLFGAGNGGCPAPARELTKLALAHMHPYTKTFYVDSPNFSTEFTWYLFWRAGESGLVARCLYFHPFLIYPKVKDAVPMVAVDHDYPAMAVPEYKDYYFVKDSDEIAGYEFSPAGKLAEFISPGQFNERDFTWNALARYSRPLNRKMLLNPIVAHGGEVTREFMEAREESGRIARRLVAMFELAQRYKNWQEKPRPRNMDHVKRVVIFGSGSGGRKMIPVAARLGWSVAYIVDNDSARWGGVVDGCGIKGPDALGSADYDLIMVSSGPGREGIFAQLYGLGYKYGRDYIYYQDTVIVGGELISLFDY
;
A
#
# COMPACT_ATOMS: atom_id res chain seq x y z
N MET A 1 27.49 1.62 5.86
CA MET A 1 26.07 1.73 5.46
C MET A 1 25.77 3.19 5.22
N LYS A 2 25.20 3.53 4.06
CA LYS A 2 24.80 4.90 3.74
C LYS A 2 23.34 5.17 4.12
N PHE A 3 22.99 6.44 4.35
CA PHE A 3 21.67 6.89 4.75
C PHE A 3 21.27 8.14 3.95
N HIS A 4 20.13 8.10 3.27
CA HIS A 4 19.54 9.24 2.60
C HIS A 4 18.31 9.70 3.36
N PHE A 5 18.29 10.95 3.82
CA PHE A 5 17.11 11.59 4.37
C PHE A 5 16.38 12.29 3.23
N VAL A 6 15.16 11.85 2.91
CA VAL A 6 14.42 12.36 1.76
C VAL A 6 13.24 13.17 2.26
N THR A 7 13.17 14.43 1.85
CA THR A 7 12.00 15.30 2.04
C THR A 7 11.58 15.86 0.69
N VAL A 8 10.31 15.69 0.34
CA VAL A 8 9.70 16.34 -0.81
C VAL A 8 8.77 17.43 -0.27
N VAL A 9 9.03 18.69 -0.62
CA VAL A 9 8.36 19.84 -0.01
C VAL A 9 8.20 21.00 -0.98
N TRP A 10 6.99 21.55 -1.04
CA TRP A 10 6.68 22.75 -1.81
C TRP A 10 5.37 23.40 -1.38
N GLY A 11 5.20 24.65 -1.79
CA GLY A 11 4.09 25.49 -1.36
C GLY A 11 4.44 26.21 -0.06
N GLU A 12 4.09 27.48 0.00
CA GLU A 12 4.48 28.41 1.08
C GLU A 12 4.23 27.84 2.49
N GLU A 13 3.06 27.26 2.71
CA GLU A 13 2.67 26.66 3.99
C GLU A 13 3.56 25.46 4.37
N TYR A 14 3.72 24.47 3.48
CA TYR A 14 4.53 23.29 3.77
C TYR A 14 6.03 23.61 3.85
N THR A 15 6.51 24.54 3.03
CA THR A 15 7.89 25.05 3.12
C THR A 15 8.12 25.72 4.48
N ALA A 16 7.17 26.53 4.96
CA ALA A 16 7.25 27.14 6.28
C ALA A 16 7.21 26.11 7.42
N HIS A 17 6.33 25.11 7.33
CA HIS A 17 6.28 24.00 8.30
C HIS A 17 7.60 23.24 8.36
N PHE A 18 8.13 22.87 7.20
CA PHE A 18 9.40 22.17 7.10
C PHE A 18 10.53 22.97 7.75
N LEU A 19 10.71 24.23 7.36
CA LEU A 19 11.85 25.04 7.80
C LEU A 19 11.76 25.47 9.26
N ASN A 20 10.55 25.73 9.77
CA ASN A 20 10.35 26.36 11.08
C ASN A 20 9.89 25.40 12.18
N ARG A 21 9.47 24.17 11.83
CA ARG A 21 8.95 23.18 12.79
C ARG A 21 9.68 21.84 12.64
N CYS A 22 9.63 21.24 11.46
CA CYS A 22 10.15 19.89 11.24
C CYS A 22 11.68 19.86 11.28
N LEU A 23 12.34 20.75 10.55
CA LEU A 23 13.81 20.76 10.48
C LEU A 23 14.47 21.04 11.84
N PRO A 24 14.05 22.02 12.65
CA PRO A 24 14.53 22.19 14.04
C PRO A 24 14.38 20.93 14.91
N ASN A 25 13.27 20.22 14.79
CA ASN A 25 13.04 18.99 15.54
C ASN A 25 13.96 17.84 15.09
N GLN A 26 14.39 17.84 13.83
CA GLN A 26 15.34 16.86 13.30
C GLN A 26 16.80 17.20 13.67
N LEU A 27 17.12 18.48 13.92
CA LEU A 27 18.46 18.99 14.25
C LEU A 27 18.92 18.70 15.70
N THR A 28 18.45 17.61 16.30
CA THR A 28 18.74 17.29 17.70
C THR A 28 19.82 16.20 17.84
N PRO A 29 20.49 16.07 19.01
CA PRO A 29 21.62 15.17 19.22
C PRO A 29 21.37 13.71 18.80
N GLY A 30 20.22 13.15 19.16
CA GLY A 30 19.81 11.78 18.82
C GLY A 30 19.24 11.61 17.42
N ASN A 31 18.98 12.70 16.70
CA ASN A 31 18.46 12.71 15.33
C ASN A 31 19.56 13.00 14.31
N LEU A 32 19.48 14.09 13.51
CA LEU A 32 20.44 14.34 12.44
C LEU A 32 21.88 14.47 12.95
N HIS A 33 22.10 15.03 14.15
CA HIS A 33 23.44 15.12 14.73
C HIS A 33 24.06 13.74 15.01
N ALA A 34 23.25 12.69 15.24
CA ALA A 34 23.75 11.33 15.40
C ALA A 34 24.36 10.73 14.13
N PHE A 35 24.23 11.42 12.99
CA PHE A 35 24.82 11.06 11.70
C PHE A 35 25.97 11.96 11.30
N LYS A 36 26.26 13.01 12.09
CA LYS A 36 27.45 13.85 11.90
C LYS A 36 28.70 12.97 11.92
N ASP A 37 29.63 13.23 11.01
CA ASP A 37 30.92 12.55 10.91
C ASP A 37 30.86 11.03 10.63
N THR A 38 29.68 10.48 10.32
CA THR A 38 29.56 9.06 9.90
C THR A 38 30.04 8.80 8.48
N GLY A 39 30.27 9.84 7.68
CA GLY A 39 30.76 9.76 6.30
C GLY A 39 29.79 9.13 5.29
N GLY A 40 28.57 8.79 5.70
CA GLY A 40 27.62 8.01 4.89
C GLY A 40 26.21 8.59 4.84
N ALA A 41 25.97 9.81 5.31
CA ALA A 41 24.64 10.40 5.34
C ALA A 41 24.50 11.58 4.38
N LEU A 42 23.36 11.69 3.71
CA LEU A 42 23.02 12.76 2.76
C LEU A 42 21.56 13.19 2.98
N TYR A 43 21.32 14.49 3.09
CA TYR A 43 19.98 15.04 3.14
C TYR A 43 19.55 15.49 1.73
N LYS A 44 18.44 14.98 1.22
CA LYS A 44 17.87 15.32 -0.09
C LYS A 44 16.56 16.04 0.08
N ILE A 45 16.50 17.24 -0.48
CA ILE A 45 15.29 18.07 -0.53
C ILE A 45 14.87 18.15 -1.99
N TYR A 46 13.65 17.71 -2.30
CA TYR A 46 13.03 17.91 -3.60
C TYR A 46 12.00 19.01 -3.47
N THR A 47 12.16 20.06 -4.26
CA THR A 47 11.36 21.28 -4.10
C THR A 47 11.22 22.04 -5.40
N THR A 48 10.40 23.07 -5.32
CA THR A 48 10.05 24.04 -6.35
C THR A 48 11.14 25.08 -6.53
N ARG A 49 11.28 25.68 -7.72
CA ARG A 49 12.18 26.81 -7.95
C ARG A 49 11.80 28.00 -7.09
N LYS A 50 10.50 28.23 -6.91
CA LYS A 50 9.95 29.29 -6.07
C LYS A 50 10.32 29.07 -4.60
N ASP A 51 10.17 27.85 -4.10
CA ASP A 51 10.43 27.52 -2.70
C ASP A 51 11.94 27.37 -2.36
N ALA A 52 12.77 27.02 -3.35
CA ALA A 52 14.21 26.84 -3.18
C ALA A 52 14.89 28.07 -2.55
N GLY A 53 14.52 29.29 -2.97
CA GLY A 53 15.07 30.52 -2.41
C GLY A 53 14.79 30.68 -0.91
N SER A 54 13.58 30.33 -0.45
CA SER A 54 13.23 30.35 0.98
C SER A 54 14.02 29.31 1.77
N ILE A 55 14.21 28.12 1.18
CA ILE A 55 14.98 27.04 1.79
C ILE A 55 16.45 27.44 1.94
N GLU A 56 17.09 27.94 0.88
CA GLU A 56 18.50 28.33 0.91
C GLU A 56 18.81 29.46 1.91
N ASN A 57 17.87 30.39 2.08
CA ASN A 57 17.99 31.50 3.01
C ASN A 57 17.74 31.12 4.48
N SER A 58 17.15 29.94 4.75
CA SER A 58 16.83 29.50 6.10
C SER A 58 18.07 29.18 6.95
N GLU A 59 18.09 29.68 8.18
CA GLU A 59 19.13 29.34 9.17
C GLU A 59 19.14 27.84 9.50
N ASN A 60 17.97 27.19 9.53
CA ASN A 60 17.90 25.75 9.81
C ASN A 60 18.45 24.92 8.65
N TYR A 61 18.24 25.36 7.39
CA TYR A 61 18.89 24.75 6.24
C TYR A 61 20.42 24.87 6.30
N LYS A 62 20.94 26.05 6.64
CA LYS A 62 22.38 26.28 6.85
C LYS A 62 22.95 25.38 7.96
N ARG A 63 22.19 25.18 9.05
CA ARG A 63 22.56 24.25 10.13
C ARG A 63 22.64 22.80 9.65
N VAL A 64 21.69 22.32 8.84
CA VAL A 64 21.78 20.95 8.28
C VAL A 64 23.07 20.79 7.47
N LYS A 65 23.44 21.78 6.65
CA LYS A 65 24.67 21.74 5.85
C LYS A 65 25.95 21.64 6.69
N TYR A 66 25.92 22.09 7.94
CA TYR A 66 27.03 21.92 8.88
C TYR A 66 27.10 20.50 9.47
N ILE A 67 26.00 19.75 9.44
CA ILE A 67 25.91 18.39 9.98
C ILE A 67 26.17 17.36 8.87
N LEU A 68 25.57 17.55 7.69
CA LEU A 68 25.52 16.58 6.60
C LEU A 68 25.66 17.30 5.24
N PRO A 69 26.18 16.63 4.21
CA PRO A 69 25.94 17.01 2.82
C PRO A 69 24.44 17.16 2.54
N VAL A 70 24.07 18.20 1.79
CA VAL A 70 22.68 18.47 1.39
C VAL A 70 22.60 18.60 -0.13
N SER A 71 21.62 17.90 -0.71
CA SER A 71 21.27 17.98 -2.13
C SER A 71 19.90 18.65 -2.25
N LEU A 72 19.89 19.85 -2.84
CA LEU A 72 18.67 20.59 -3.15
C LEU A 72 18.31 20.36 -4.62
N ASN A 73 17.23 19.60 -4.86
CA ASN A 73 16.79 19.17 -6.18
C ASN A 73 15.59 20.01 -6.59
N ILE A 74 15.83 20.96 -7.49
CA ILE A 74 14.81 21.86 -8.03
C ILE A 74 14.07 21.12 -9.16
N MET A 75 12.75 21.05 -9.05
CA MET A 75 11.88 20.48 -10.07
C MET A 75 11.32 21.53 -11.02
N ASP A 76 10.85 21.06 -12.17
CA ASP A 76 10.16 21.87 -13.17
C ASP A 76 8.65 21.83 -12.89
N GLU A 77 8.02 23.01 -12.73
CA GLU A 77 6.67 23.18 -12.18
C GLU A 77 5.62 23.52 -13.23
N ASP A 78 6.01 23.67 -14.49
CA ASP A 78 5.18 24.16 -15.59
C ASP A 78 3.83 23.42 -15.75
N SER A 79 3.70 22.23 -15.15
CA SER A 79 2.51 21.38 -15.18
C SER A 79 1.48 21.59 -14.05
N LEU A 80 1.77 22.37 -13.00
CA LEU A 80 0.87 22.51 -11.82
C LEU A 80 0.14 23.86 -11.71
N GLU A 81 0.63 24.91 -12.37
CA GLU A 81 0.16 26.29 -12.13
C GLU A 81 -1.25 26.58 -12.67
N ASN A 82 -1.77 25.77 -13.59
CA ASN A 82 -3.03 26.02 -14.30
C ASN A 82 -4.16 25.00 -14.02
N ILE A 83 -4.06 24.25 -12.93
CA ILE A 83 -4.95 23.11 -12.66
C ILE A 83 -5.66 23.33 -11.33
N ALA A 84 -6.99 23.20 -11.34
CA ALA A 84 -7.85 23.40 -10.17
C ALA A 84 -8.56 22.10 -9.76
N GLY A 85 -9.08 22.07 -8.53
CA GLY A 85 -9.90 20.98 -8.00
C GLY A 85 -9.17 19.64 -7.87
N ASP A 86 -9.93 18.55 -8.00
CA ASP A 86 -9.46 17.16 -7.81
C ASP A 86 -8.31 16.78 -8.74
N GLU A 87 -8.27 17.36 -9.95
CA GLU A 87 -7.19 17.12 -10.89
C GLU A 87 -5.85 17.64 -10.37
N LYS A 88 -5.86 18.79 -9.67
CA LYS A 88 -4.68 19.33 -9.01
C LYS A 88 -4.18 18.39 -7.91
N TYR A 89 -5.10 17.88 -7.09
CA TYR A 89 -4.77 16.94 -6.02
C TYR A 89 -4.11 15.67 -6.59
N ARG A 90 -4.72 15.06 -7.61
CA ARG A 90 -4.18 13.86 -8.26
C ARG A 90 -2.79 14.12 -8.88
N LYS A 91 -2.61 15.22 -9.61
CA LYS A 91 -1.32 15.57 -10.21
C LYS A 91 -0.25 15.90 -9.17
N THR A 92 -0.64 16.48 -8.03
CA THR A 92 0.25 16.72 -6.89
C THR A 92 0.78 15.41 -6.32
N ILE A 93 -0.11 14.41 -6.16
CA ILE A 93 0.28 13.05 -5.71
C ILE A 93 1.17 12.37 -6.75
N ASP A 94 0.80 12.42 -8.03
CA ASP A 94 1.61 11.82 -9.10
C ASP A 94 3.03 12.41 -9.14
N LEU A 95 3.14 13.73 -9.01
CA LEU A 95 4.42 14.42 -8.93
C LEU A 95 5.20 13.98 -7.68
N MET A 96 4.57 14.00 -6.49
CA MET A 96 5.18 13.53 -5.25
C MET A 96 5.74 12.11 -5.38
N ASN A 97 4.96 11.20 -5.97
CA ASN A 97 5.36 9.81 -6.20
C ASN A 97 6.53 9.71 -7.17
N SER A 98 6.55 10.52 -8.24
CA SER A 98 7.65 10.55 -9.19
C SER A 98 8.96 11.01 -8.53
N LEU A 99 8.89 11.98 -7.61
CA LEU A 99 10.04 12.51 -6.88
C LEU A 99 10.54 11.53 -5.83
N HIS A 100 9.64 10.87 -5.10
CA HIS A 100 10.02 9.74 -4.25
C HIS A 100 10.68 8.63 -5.09
N GLY A 101 10.12 8.29 -6.25
CA GLY A 101 10.70 7.31 -7.17
C GLY A 101 12.11 7.69 -7.63
N ARG A 102 12.36 8.97 -7.94
CA ARG A 102 13.70 9.49 -8.25
C ARG A 102 14.64 9.35 -7.05
N ALA A 103 14.23 9.81 -5.88
CA ALA A 103 15.02 9.73 -4.65
C ALA A 103 15.40 8.28 -4.30
N ILE A 104 14.46 7.35 -4.49
CA ILE A 104 14.65 5.91 -4.30
C ILE A 104 15.70 5.36 -5.27
N LYS A 105 15.60 5.68 -6.57
CA LYS A 105 16.58 5.22 -7.57
C LYS A 105 17.99 5.70 -7.25
N GLU A 106 18.13 6.97 -6.90
CA GLU A 106 19.43 7.53 -6.52
C GLU A 106 19.96 6.90 -5.23
N ALA A 107 19.11 6.67 -4.22
CA ALA A 107 19.51 5.97 -3.01
C ALA A 107 19.91 4.52 -3.26
N ASN A 108 19.24 3.83 -4.19
CA ASN A 108 19.60 2.48 -4.58
C ASN A 108 20.94 2.43 -5.33
N ALA A 109 21.25 3.42 -6.18
CA ALA A 109 22.56 3.55 -6.81
C ALA A 109 23.70 3.70 -5.78
N ASP A 110 23.40 4.33 -4.64
CA ASP A 110 24.33 4.49 -3.53
C ASP A 110 24.37 3.32 -2.54
N ASP A 111 23.49 2.33 -2.69
CA ASP A 111 23.18 1.30 -1.69
C ASP A 111 22.86 1.89 -0.29
N ALA A 112 22.06 2.96 -0.27
CA ALA A 112 21.66 3.65 0.94
C ALA A 112 20.33 3.11 1.52
N ALA A 113 20.24 3.14 2.85
CA ALA A 113 18.95 3.15 3.55
C ALA A 113 18.32 4.53 3.42
N ILE A 114 16.99 4.59 3.34
CA ILE A 114 16.23 5.78 2.99
C ILE A 114 15.31 6.11 4.15
N PHE A 115 15.51 7.27 4.78
CA PHE A 115 14.49 7.88 5.63
C PHE A 115 13.49 8.62 4.76
N ILE A 116 12.20 8.31 4.92
CA ILE A 116 11.11 9.00 4.24
C ILE A 116 10.55 10.03 5.22
N LEU A 117 10.79 11.32 4.99
CA LEU A 117 10.38 12.39 5.90
C LEU A 117 9.36 13.29 5.22
N THR A 118 8.28 13.63 5.92
CA THR A 118 7.27 14.56 5.44
C THR A 118 7.51 15.98 5.98
N PRO A 119 7.07 17.03 5.26
CA PRO A 119 7.29 18.42 5.67
C PRO A 119 6.39 18.88 6.83
N ASP A 120 5.53 18.00 7.33
CA ASP A 120 4.47 18.26 8.30
C ASP A 120 4.46 17.23 9.45
N ALA A 121 5.63 16.64 9.76
CA ALA A 121 5.79 15.68 10.85
C ALA A 121 6.93 16.02 11.82
N LEU A 122 6.65 15.80 13.10
CA LEU A 122 7.62 15.90 14.20
C LEU A 122 7.94 14.50 14.75
N TRP A 123 9.18 14.31 15.16
CA TRP A 123 9.76 13.05 15.61
C TRP A 123 10.26 13.16 17.04
N SER A 124 10.20 12.06 17.77
CA SER A 124 10.81 12.00 19.10
C SER A 124 12.32 12.16 19.03
N GLU A 125 12.90 12.68 20.11
CA GLU A 125 14.34 12.68 20.31
C GLU A 125 14.90 11.26 20.21
N GLY A 126 15.97 11.08 19.42
CA GLY A 126 16.59 9.76 19.24
C GLY A 126 15.92 8.85 18.20
N ALA A 127 14.82 9.26 17.58
CA ALA A 127 14.12 8.45 16.57
C ALA A 127 15.04 7.98 15.44
N PHE A 128 15.92 8.87 14.93
CA PHE A 128 16.70 8.56 13.73
C PHE A 128 17.85 7.61 14.06
N SER A 129 18.54 7.83 15.18
CA SER A 129 19.59 6.92 15.65
C SER A 129 19.03 5.54 16.01
N LYS A 130 17.85 5.47 16.64
CA LYS A 130 17.16 4.20 16.91
C LYS A 130 16.84 3.43 15.63
N ALA A 131 16.28 4.09 14.60
CA ALA A 131 15.97 3.47 13.32
C ALA A 131 17.24 2.96 12.59
N ARG A 132 18.32 3.73 12.64
CA ARG A 132 19.65 3.31 12.14
C ARG A 132 20.11 2.03 12.84
N ASP A 133 20.00 1.97 14.16
CA ASP A 133 20.48 0.82 14.94
C ASP A 133 19.63 -0.43 14.65
N ILE A 134 18.31 -0.28 14.48
CA ILE A 134 17.41 -1.36 14.04
C ILE A 134 17.85 -1.94 12.69
N VAL A 135 18.17 -1.09 11.71
CA VAL A 135 18.57 -1.54 10.37
C VAL A 135 19.98 -2.10 10.34
N LYS A 136 20.91 -1.55 11.12
CA LYS A 136 22.23 -2.16 11.36
C LYS A 136 22.12 -3.53 12.04
N GLY A 137 21.08 -3.74 12.85
CA GLY A 137 20.72 -5.03 13.46
C GLY A 137 20.13 -6.06 12.48
N GLY A 138 20.11 -5.79 11.18
CA GLY A 138 19.70 -6.73 10.13
C GLY A 138 18.26 -6.57 9.65
N LYS A 139 17.49 -5.66 10.24
CA LYS A 139 16.18 -5.25 9.69
C LYS A 139 16.38 -4.36 8.47
N ARG A 140 15.33 -4.25 7.65
CA ARG A 140 15.37 -3.48 6.41
C ARG A 140 14.22 -2.50 6.27
N VAL A 141 13.19 -2.64 7.08
CA VAL A 141 12.08 -1.69 7.11
C VAL A 141 11.79 -1.36 8.56
N VAL A 142 11.68 -0.07 8.87
CA VAL A 142 11.19 0.45 10.16
C VAL A 142 9.85 1.12 9.89
N LEU A 143 8.80 0.61 10.52
CA LEU A 143 7.43 1.05 10.36
C LEU A 143 6.86 1.52 11.70
N LEU A 144 6.16 2.65 11.69
CA LEU A 144 5.41 3.15 12.85
C LEU A 144 4.08 3.78 12.41
N PRO A 145 3.08 3.86 13.31
CA PRO A 145 1.86 4.59 13.01
C PRO A 145 2.16 6.08 13.14
N GLN A 146 1.67 6.88 12.19
CA GLN A 146 1.83 8.33 12.24
C GLN A 146 0.47 8.93 12.55
N LEU A 147 0.24 9.21 13.84
CA LEU A 147 -1.03 9.79 14.28
C LEU A 147 -1.07 11.26 13.88
N ARG A 148 -2.24 11.72 13.45
CA ARG A 148 -2.45 13.11 13.07
C ARG A 148 -2.97 13.93 14.25
N VAL A 149 -2.40 15.13 14.40
CA VAL A 149 -2.75 16.11 15.44
C VAL A 149 -3.29 17.39 14.83
N ALA A 150 -4.11 18.12 15.58
CA ALA A 150 -4.71 19.38 15.14
C ALA A 150 -3.68 20.51 15.27
N GLN A 151 -3.21 21.02 14.13
CA GLN A 151 -2.15 22.01 14.01
C GLN A 151 -2.36 23.24 14.92
N GLU A 152 -3.57 23.78 14.93
CA GLU A 152 -3.93 25.03 15.61
C GLU A 152 -3.79 24.94 17.13
N THR A 153 -3.91 23.73 17.69
CA THR A 153 -3.81 23.52 19.14
C THR A 153 -2.50 22.84 19.53
N PHE A 154 -1.95 21.99 18.65
CA PHE A 154 -0.74 21.21 18.91
C PHE A 154 0.53 22.05 18.76
N LEU A 155 0.70 22.79 17.65
CA LEU A 155 1.96 23.50 17.38
C LEU A 155 2.28 24.60 18.40
N PRO A 156 1.32 25.45 18.83
CA PRO A 156 1.63 26.46 19.84
C PRO A 156 2.12 25.85 21.15
N GLU A 157 1.53 24.74 21.56
CA GLU A 157 1.91 24.04 22.79
C GLU A 157 3.23 23.28 22.63
N TYR A 158 3.47 22.68 21.45
CA TYR A 158 4.77 22.09 21.11
C TYR A 158 5.89 23.12 21.20
N GLU A 159 5.69 24.31 20.61
CA GLU A 159 6.66 25.41 20.67
C GLU A 159 6.89 25.89 22.10
N ARG A 160 5.83 26.02 22.90
CA ARG A 160 5.92 26.39 24.31
C ARG A 160 6.74 25.40 25.13
N LEU A 161 6.59 24.10 24.85
CA LEU A 161 7.24 23.03 25.61
C LEU A 161 8.68 22.74 25.14
N PHE A 162 8.93 22.77 23.84
CA PHE A 162 10.17 22.26 23.24
C PHE A 162 10.95 23.30 22.42
N GLY A 163 10.39 24.49 22.17
CA GLY A 163 10.95 25.51 21.27
C GLY A 163 12.16 26.28 21.79
N ALA A 164 12.97 25.73 22.71
CA ALA A 164 14.05 26.44 23.37
C ALA A 164 15.25 26.75 22.44
N GLY A 165 15.27 27.96 21.88
CA GLY A 165 16.38 28.91 21.73
C GLY A 165 17.71 28.55 21.02
N ASN A 166 18.19 27.31 21.06
CA ASN A 166 19.56 26.96 20.69
C ASN A 166 19.67 26.16 19.37
N GLY A 167 18.60 26.15 18.58
CA GLY A 167 18.60 25.67 17.20
C GLY A 167 18.23 24.21 16.96
N GLY A 168 17.83 23.49 18.00
CA GLY A 168 17.11 22.22 17.90
C GLY A 168 15.93 22.18 18.88
N CYS A 169 14.92 21.35 18.60
CA CYS A 169 13.73 21.17 19.45
C CYS A 169 13.63 19.69 19.92
N PRO A 170 14.45 19.27 20.89
CA PRO A 170 14.41 17.90 21.40
C PRO A 170 13.08 17.65 22.11
N ALA A 171 12.32 16.69 21.59
CA ALA A 171 11.02 16.31 22.11
C ALA A 171 11.10 14.84 22.58
N PRO A 172 11.29 14.59 23.89
CA PRO A 172 11.28 13.24 24.42
C PRO A 172 10.00 12.49 24.02
N ALA A 173 10.13 11.19 23.74
CA ALA A 173 9.07 10.42 23.10
C ALA A 173 7.77 10.40 23.91
N ARG A 174 7.86 10.20 25.23
CA ARG A 174 6.71 10.13 26.13
C ARG A 174 5.97 11.47 26.21
N GLU A 175 6.70 12.56 26.32
CA GLU A 175 6.18 13.93 26.41
C GLU A 175 5.56 14.38 25.07
N LEU A 176 6.20 14.06 23.95
CA LEU A 176 5.66 14.30 22.62
C LEU A 176 4.37 13.51 22.39
N THR A 177 4.34 12.24 22.82
CA THR A 177 3.16 11.38 22.73
C THR A 177 2.03 11.90 23.61
N LYS A 178 2.33 12.30 24.84
CA LYS A 178 1.36 12.92 25.75
C LYS A 178 0.72 14.15 25.11
N LEU A 179 1.51 15.02 24.51
CA LEU A 179 1.03 16.20 23.80
C LEU A 179 0.17 15.79 22.59
N ALA A 180 0.62 14.86 21.77
CA ALA A 180 -0.11 14.43 20.57
C ALA A 180 -1.48 13.83 20.91
N LEU A 181 -1.58 13.04 21.98
CA LEU A 181 -2.85 12.46 22.44
C LEU A 181 -3.84 13.54 22.91
N ALA A 182 -3.36 14.59 23.58
CA ALA A 182 -4.18 15.72 24.03
C ALA A 182 -4.72 16.56 22.85
N HIS A 183 -3.95 16.65 21.76
CA HIS A 183 -4.27 17.48 20.59
C HIS A 183 -4.59 16.67 19.34
N MET A 184 -5.13 15.45 19.51
CA MET A 184 -5.44 14.56 18.40
C MET A 184 -6.42 15.21 17.39
N HIS A 185 -6.12 15.04 16.11
CA HIS A 185 -6.93 15.60 15.02
C HIS A 185 -8.36 15.04 15.06
N PRO A 186 -9.41 15.84 14.75
CA PRO A 186 -10.80 15.37 14.75
C PRO A 186 -11.02 14.09 13.93
N TYR A 187 -10.47 14.05 12.71
CA TYR A 187 -10.49 12.84 11.87
C TYR A 187 -9.80 11.63 12.54
N THR A 188 -8.65 11.80 13.19
CA THR A 188 -7.96 10.69 13.89
C THR A 188 -8.76 10.14 15.06
N LYS A 189 -9.56 10.98 15.75
CA LYS A 189 -10.48 10.53 16.81
C LYS A 189 -11.61 9.65 16.29
N THR A 190 -11.88 9.63 14.99
CA THR A 190 -12.88 8.72 14.39
C THR A 190 -12.43 7.25 14.42
N PHE A 191 -11.12 6.98 14.52
CA PHE A 191 -10.57 5.63 14.48
C PHE A 191 -10.69 4.85 15.80
N TYR A 192 -11.18 5.48 16.86
CA TYR A 192 -11.52 4.72 18.07
C TYR A 192 -12.71 3.81 17.81
N VAL A 193 -12.60 2.55 18.22
CA VAL A 193 -13.67 1.55 17.99
C VAL A 193 -14.98 1.90 18.71
N ASP A 194 -14.92 2.76 19.73
CA ASP A 194 -16.07 3.29 20.48
C ASP A 194 -16.59 4.63 19.93
N SER A 195 -16.01 5.15 18.85
CA SER A 195 -16.38 6.45 18.30
C SER A 195 -17.77 6.43 17.64
N PRO A 196 -18.63 7.43 17.89
CA PRO A 196 -19.92 7.58 17.21
C PRO A 196 -19.78 8.11 15.77
N ASN A 197 -18.55 8.40 15.34
CA ASN A 197 -18.22 8.86 13.99
C ASN A 197 -17.26 7.88 13.28
N PHE A 198 -17.27 6.60 13.66
CA PHE A 198 -16.39 5.61 13.05
C PHE A 198 -16.85 5.29 11.62
N SER A 199 -15.98 5.51 10.63
CA SER A 199 -16.22 5.13 9.23
C SER A 199 -15.54 3.79 8.91
N THR A 200 -16.20 2.91 8.15
CA THR A 200 -15.55 1.69 7.62
C THR A 200 -15.02 1.88 6.19
N GLU A 201 -15.38 2.98 5.54
CA GLU A 201 -14.99 3.26 4.15
C GLU A 201 -13.58 3.81 4.03
N PHE A 202 -13.17 4.64 4.99
CA PHE A 202 -11.87 5.34 4.98
C PHE A 202 -11.11 5.11 6.28
N THR A 203 -10.89 3.84 6.65
CA THR A 203 -10.20 3.52 7.91
C THR A 203 -9.01 2.60 7.74
N TRP A 204 -7.88 3.12 8.20
CA TRP A 204 -6.56 2.48 8.18
C TRP A 204 -6.09 2.05 9.57
N TYR A 205 -6.79 2.51 10.61
CA TYR A 205 -6.40 2.40 12.00
C TYR A 205 -7.60 2.00 12.87
N LEU A 206 -7.35 1.18 13.88
CA LEU A 206 -8.30 0.88 14.95
C LEU A 206 -7.64 1.23 16.28
N PHE A 207 -8.29 2.07 17.09
CA PHE A 207 -7.79 2.49 18.40
C PHE A 207 -8.68 2.00 19.53
N TRP A 208 -8.02 1.52 20.59
CA TRP A 208 -8.63 1.25 21.89
C TRP A 208 -8.03 2.22 22.88
N ARG A 209 -8.88 2.85 23.69
CA ARG A 209 -8.42 3.65 24.83
C ARG A 209 -7.73 2.72 25.83
N ALA A 210 -6.63 3.18 26.40
CA ALA A 210 -5.90 2.44 27.42
C ALA A 210 -5.61 3.38 28.58
N GLY A 211 -6.49 3.33 29.59
CA GLY A 211 -6.47 4.28 30.71
C GLY A 211 -6.68 5.73 30.26
N GLU A 212 -6.19 6.66 31.07
CA GLU A 212 -6.22 8.10 30.78
C GLU A 212 -4.99 8.59 29.99
N SER A 213 -3.97 7.75 29.86
CA SER A 213 -2.64 8.16 29.42
C SER A 213 -2.26 7.66 28.02
N GLY A 214 -3.12 6.88 27.33
CA GLY A 214 -2.76 6.37 26.02
C GLY A 214 -3.81 5.55 25.28
N LEU A 215 -3.33 4.88 24.24
CA LEU A 215 -4.12 4.01 23.39
C LEU A 215 -3.31 2.80 22.91
N VAL A 216 -4.04 1.76 22.51
CA VAL A 216 -3.52 0.64 21.73
C VAL A 216 -4.02 0.78 20.29
N ALA A 217 -3.10 0.81 19.34
CA ALA A 217 -3.41 0.88 17.92
C ALA A 217 -3.20 -0.46 17.22
N ARG A 218 -4.10 -0.75 16.26
CA ARG A 218 -3.97 -1.80 15.24
C ARG A 218 -4.08 -1.14 13.89
N CYS A 219 -3.10 -1.35 13.02
CA CYS A 219 -2.98 -0.56 11.80
C CYS A 219 -2.92 -1.46 10.56
N LEU A 220 -3.65 -1.07 9.52
CA LEU A 220 -3.52 -1.63 8.18
C LEU A 220 -2.40 -0.96 7.41
N TYR A 221 -2.11 0.31 7.73
CA TYR A 221 -1.08 1.11 7.10
C TYR A 221 -0.13 1.66 8.15
N PHE A 222 1.12 1.82 7.74
CA PHE A 222 2.19 2.35 8.57
C PHE A 222 3.01 3.31 7.73
N HIS A 223 3.53 4.35 8.37
CA HIS A 223 4.51 5.21 7.73
C HIS A 223 5.84 4.47 7.60
N PRO A 224 6.44 4.41 6.39
CA PRO A 224 7.74 3.79 6.15
C PRO A 224 8.89 4.70 6.54
N PHE A 225 9.12 4.85 7.84
CA PHE A 225 10.11 5.79 8.37
C PHE A 225 11.51 5.56 7.84
N LEU A 226 11.92 4.29 7.73
CA LEU A 226 13.19 3.92 7.11
C LEU A 226 13.04 2.64 6.29
N ILE A 227 13.50 2.66 5.03
CA ILE A 227 13.58 1.48 4.16
C ILE A 227 15.01 1.31 3.63
N TYR A 228 15.56 0.11 3.75
CA TYR A 228 16.77 -0.33 3.05
C TYR A 228 16.39 -1.37 1.98
N PRO A 229 16.18 -0.98 0.72
CA PRO A 229 15.58 -1.84 -0.30
C PRO A 229 16.43 -3.08 -0.62
N LYS A 230 15.81 -4.26 -0.73
CA LYS A 230 16.43 -5.45 -1.33
C LYS A 230 16.25 -5.46 -2.85
N VAL A 231 15.04 -5.14 -3.29
CA VAL A 231 14.69 -5.04 -4.71
C VAL A 231 15.00 -3.62 -5.16
N LYS A 232 16.13 -3.45 -5.86
CA LYS A 232 16.71 -2.14 -6.19
C LYS A 232 15.97 -1.39 -7.30
N ASP A 233 15.23 -2.12 -8.13
CA ASP A 233 14.42 -1.53 -9.20
C ASP A 233 12.98 -1.22 -8.75
N ALA A 234 12.62 -1.52 -7.50
CA ALA A 234 11.30 -1.21 -6.97
C ALA A 234 11.10 0.30 -6.82
N VAL A 235 9.93 0.79 -7.23
CA VAL A 235 9.44 2.16 -7.02
C VAL A 235 7.97 2.10 -6.61
N PRO A 236 7.45 3.09 -5.85
CA PRO A 236 6.02 3.16 -5.53
C PRO A 236 5.17 3.26 -6.80
N MET A 237 4.09 2.48 -6.89
CA MET A 237 3.08 2.63 -7.94
C MET A 237 1.89 3.46 -7.48
N VAL A 238 1.58 3.44 -6.18
CA VAL A 238 0.44 4.16 -5.61
C VAL A 238 0.89 5.28 -4.68
N ALA A 239 1.69 4.94 -3.67
CA ALA A 239 2.27 5.89 -2.73
C ALA A 239 3.41 5.21 -1.98
N VAL A 240 4.37 6.01 -1.50
CA VAL A 240 5.57 5.48 -0.82
C VAL A 240 5.24 4.69 0.45
N ASP A 241 4.16 5.02 1.13
CA ASP A 241 3.63 4.36 2.33
C ASP A 241 2.62 3.25 2.05
N HIS A 242 2.13 3.17 0.81
CA HIS A 242 1.13 2.18 0.43
C HIS A 242 1.76 0.85 -0.04
N ASP A 243 2.51 0.87 -1.15
CA ASP A 243 2.96 -0.36 -1.82
C ASP A 243 4.48 -0.55 -1.87
N TYR A 244 5.24 0.55 -1.80
CA TYR A 244 6.69 0.50 -1.90
C TYR A 244 7.37 -0.39 -0.85
N PRO A 245 7.00 -0.43 0.45
CA PRO A 245 7.67 -1.30 1.42
C PRO A 245 7.63 -2.76 0.98
N ALA A 246 6.45 -3.24 0.55
CA ALA A 246 6.23 -4.61 0.13
C ALA A 246 6.99 -4.96 -1.17
N MET A 247 7.12 -4.00 -2.09
CA MET A 247 7.86 -4.17 -3.33
C MET A 247 9.37 -4.16 -3.10
N ALA A 248 9.87 -3.25 -2.27
CA ALA A 248 11.29 -3.06 -1.98
C ALA A 248 11.85 -4.16 -1.08
N VAL A 249 11.05 -4.67 -0.15
CA VAL A 249 11.42 -5.71 0.82
C VAL A 249 10.26 -6.71 0.94
N PRO A 250 10.25 -7.79 0.15
CA PRO A 250 9.13 -8.74 0.14
C PRO A 250 9.01 -9.60 1.41
N GLU A 251 10.12 -9.80 2.11
CA GLU A 251 10.21 -10.75 3.23
C GLU A 251 9.78 -10.13 4.55
N TYR A 252 8.67 -10.59 5.11
CA TYR A 252 8.08 -10.07 6.36
C TYR A 252 9.06 -10.09 7.55
N LYS A 253 9.98 -11.05 7.61
CA LYS A 253 10.98 -11.15 8.69
C LYS A 253 11.95 -9.96 8.75
N ASP A 254 12.11 -9.24 7.65
CA ASP A 254 13.00 -8.09 7.54
C ASP A 254 12.35 -6.80 8.03
N TYR A 255 11.06 -6.83 8.40
CA TYR A 255 10.34 -5.70 8.94
C TYR A 255 10.54 -5.57 10.45
N TYR A 256 10.59 -4.33 10.89
CA TYR A 256 10.47 -3.92 12.27
C TYR A 256 9.25 -3.01 12.40
N PHE A 257 8.29 -3.44 13.21
CA PHE A 257 7.16 -2.61 13.61
C PHE A 257 7.52 -2.01 14.96
N VAL A 258 7.52 -0.69 15.06
CA VAL A 258 7.63 0.01 16.34
C VAL A 258 6.40 -0.36 17.16
N LYS A 259 6.60 -0.94 18.34
CA LYS A 259 5.52 -1.48 19.18
C LYS A 259 5.13 -0.55 20.31
N ASP A 260 5.99 0.41 20.60
CA ASP A 260 5.86 1.30 21.75
C ASP A 260 6.37 2.69 21.37
N SER A 261 5.58 3.72 21.71
CA SER A 261 5.93 5.12 21.42
C SER A 261 7.22 5.57 22.10
N ASP A 262 7.62 4.97 23.23
CA ASP A 262 8.90 5.28 23.88
C ASP A 262 10.11 4.86 23.03
N GLU A 263 9.94 3.94 22.05
CA GLU A 263 11.02 3.54 21.15
C GLU A 263 11.26 4.58 20.05
N ILE A 264 10.20 4.93 19.31
CA ILE A 264 10.18 5.92 18.23
C ILE A 264 8.75 6.45 18.15
N ALA A 265 8.57 7.77 18.28
CA ALA A 265 7.29 8.43 18.04
C ALA A 265 7.39 9.43 16.89
N GLY A 266 6.31 9.55 16.12
CA GLY A 266 6.18 10.46 15.00
C GLY A 266 4.74 10.90 14.81
N TYR A 267 4.52 12.21 14.64
CA TYR A 267 3.18 12.80 14.56
C TYR A 267 3.11 13.77 13.39
N GLU A 268 2.11 13.57 12.53
CA GLU A 268 1.75 14.52 11.48
C GLU A 268 0.82 15.59 12.04
N PHE A 269 0.96 16.83 11.61
CA PHE A 269 0.02 17.90 11.94
C PHE A 269 -0.63 18.46 10.68
N SER A 270 -1.89 18.82 10.80
CA SER A 270 -2.60 19.56 9.76
C SER A 270 -3.73 20.41 10.35
N PRO A 271 -4.27 21.37 9.59
CA PRO A 271 -5.42 22.15 10.05
C PRO A 271 -6.57 21.22 10.46
N ALA A 272 -7.24 21.51 11.57
CA ALA A 272 -8.28 20.65 12.14
C ALA A 272 -9.47 20.41 11.19
N GLY A 273 -9.70 21.35 10.27
CA GLY A 273 -10.73 21.26 9.23
C GLY A 273 -10.33 20.40 8.01
N LYS A 274 -9.04 20.05 7.85
CA LYS A 274 -8.59 19.16 6.77
C LYS A 274 -9.18 17.77 6.99
N LEU A 275 -9.78 17.16 5.96
CA LEU A 275 -10.45 15.86 6.06
C LEU A 275 -11.77 15.86 6.86
N ALA A 276 -12.34 17.03 7.18
CA ALA A 276 -13.63 17.12 7.87
C ALA A 276 -14.76 16.46 7.05
N GLU A 277 -14.65 16.48 5.72
CA GLU A 277 -15.57 15.84 4.78
C GLU A 277 -15.63 14.31 4.91
N PHE A 278 -14.60 13.68 5.51
CA PHE A 278 -14.57 12.24 5.76
C PHE A 278 -15.11 11.86 7.14
N ILE A 279 -15.52 12.84 7.95
CA ILE A 279 -16.13 12.60 9.26
C ILE A 279 -17.64 12.46 9.09
N SER A 280 -18.14 11.25 9.28
CA SER A 280 -19.57 10.94 9.21
C SER A 280 -20.02 10.13 10.43
N PRO A 281 -21.27 10.27 10.89
CA PRO A 281 -21.82 9.39 11.92
C PRO A 281 -21.69 7.91 11.53
N GLY A 282 -21.27 7.08 12.47
CA GLY A 282 -21.02 5.66 12.22
C GLY A 282 -20.46 4.95 13.45
N GLN A 283 -20.53 3.63 13.46
CA GLN A 283 -20.03 2.82 14.56
C GLN A 283 -19.18 1.68 14.00
N PHE A 284 -18.17 1.27 14.77
CA PHE A 284 -17.34 0.14 14.38
C PHE A 284 -18.20 -1.12 14.27
N ASN A 285 -18.17 -1.74 13.10
CA ASN A 285 -18.78 -3.03 12.83
C ASN A 285 -17.74 -3.94 12.17
N GLU A 286 -17.51 -5.10 12.76
CA GLU A 286 -16.45 -6.00 12.29
C GLU A 286 -16.70 -6.59 10.91
N ARG A 287 -17.96 -6.86 10.57
CA ARG A 287 -18.33 -7.34 9.23
C ARG A 287 -18.06 -6.26 8.20
N ASP A 288 -18.52 -5.04 8.48
CA ASP A 288 -18.41 -3.94 7.54
C ASP A 288 -16.94 -3.49 7.41
N PHE A 289 -16.16 -3.48 8.50
CA PHE A 289 -14.71 -3.27 8.45
C PHE A 289 -14.00 -4.35 7.62
N THR A 290 -14.38 -5.62 7.80
CA THR A 290 -13.81 -6.73 7.01
C THR A 290 -14.10 -6.57 5.51
N TRP A 291 -15.31 -6.14 5.15
CA TRP A 291 -15.70 -6.02 3.75
C TRP A 291 -15.21 -4.71 3.09
N ASN A 292 -15.27 -3.60 3.81
CA ASN A 292 -14.95 -2.29 3.27
C ASN A 292 -13.46 -1.96 3.41
N ALA A 293 -12.85 -2.19 4.58
CA ALA A 293 -11.44 -1.85 4.79
C ALA A 293 -10.51 -2.99 4.34
N LEU A 294 -10.73 -4.22 4.86
CA LEU A 294 -9.83 -5.33 4.54
C LEU A 294 -9.94 -5.79 3.09
N ALA A 295 -11.15 -5.93 2.54
CA ALA A 295 -11.28 -6.44 1.18
C ALA A 295 -10.91 -5.44 0.09
N ARG A 296 -11.10 -4.13 0.32
CA ARG A 296 -10.73 -3.11 -0.68
C ARG A 296 -9.24 -2.78 -0.66
N TYR A 297 -8.63 -2.78 0.53
CA TYR A 297 -7.33 -2.15 0.68
C TYR A 297 -6.23 -3.05 1.26
N SER A 298 -6.57 -4.19 1.89
CA SER A 298 -5.53 -5.00 2.55
C SER A 298 -4.82 -5.96 1.58
N ARG A 299 -3.51 -5.78 1.44
CA ARG A 299 -2.60 -6.79 0.89
C ARG A 299 -2.19 -7.79 2.00
N PRO A 300 -1.55 -8.93 1.66
CA PRO A 300 -1.07 -9.87 2.67
C PRO A 300 -0.22 -9.24 3.78
N LEU A 301 0.58 -8.21 3.45
CA LEU A 301 1.36 -7.46 4.43
C LEU A 301 0.47 -6.65 5.39
N ASN A 302 -0.53 -5.94 4.89
CA ASN A 302 -1.45 -5.12 5.71
C ASN A 302 -2.22 -5.97 6.74
N ARG A 303 -2.56 -7.21 6.39
CA ARG A 303 -3.20 -8.15 7.34
C ARG A 303 -2.25 -8.59 8.44
N LYS A 304 -0.97 -8.82 8.13
CA LYS A 304 0.05 -9.13 9.14
C LYS A 304 0.30 -7.92 10.04
N MET A 305 0.36 -6.72 9.45
CA MET A 305 0.43 -5.43 10.13
C MET A 305 -0.67 -5.28 11.19
N LEU A 306 -1.93 -5.55 10.84
CA LEU A 306 -3.07 -5.46 11.77
C LEU A 306 -2.90 -6.33 13.02
N LEU A 307 -2.16 -7.43 12.94
CA LEU A 307 -1.92 -8.34 14.06
C LEU A 307 -0.85 -7.84 15.04
N ASN A 308 -0.14 -6.75 14.73
CA ASN A 308 0.84 -6.14 15.62
C ASN A 308 0.18 -5.01 16.44
N PRO A 309 0.11 -5.12 17.78
CA PRO A 309 -0.34 -4.01 18.62
C PRO A 309 0.77 -2.97 18.75
N ILE A 310 0.36 -1.71 18.76
CA ILE A 310 1.25 -0.57 19.05
C ILE A 310 0.68 0.15 20.25
N VAL A 311 1.55 0.45 21.21
CA VAL A 311 1.22 1.18 22.43
C VAL A 311 1.68 2.62 22.23
N ALA A 312 0.75 3.57 22.32
CA ALA A 312 1.07 5.00 22.33
C ALA A 312 0.65 5.58 23.69
N HIS A 313 1.61 6.07 24.48
CA HIS A 313 1.34 6.49 25.85
C HIS A 313 2.19 7.69 26.29
N GLY A 314 1.57 8.56 27.09
CA GLY A 314 2.20 9.70 27.76
C GLY A 314 2.47 9.50 29.25
N GLY A 315 2.12 8.31 29.78
CA GLY A 315 2.31 7.92 31.19
C GLY A 315 2.81 6.48 31.28
N GLU A 316 2.71 5.84 32.45
CA GLU A 316 3.11 4.44 32.59
C GLU A 316 2.16 3.49 31.86
N VAL A 317 2.71 2.35 31.38
CA VAL A 317 1.93 1.28 30.77
C VAL A 317 1.29 0.45 31.89
N THR A 318 0.00 0.66 32.11
CA THR A 318 -0.78 0.04 33.18
C THR A 318 -1.48 -1.25 32.73
N ARG A 319 -2.30 -1.84 33.63
CA ARG A 319 -3.11 -3.03 33.35
C ARG A 319 -4.13 -2.80 32.23
N GLU A 320 -4.69 -1.60 32.13
CA GLU A 320 -5.65 -1.19 31.12
C GLU A 320 -5.07 -1.30 29.71
N PHE A 321 -3.76 -1.06 29.53
CA PHE A 321 -3.09 -1.31 28.26
C PHE A 321 -3.05 -2.80 27.91
N MET A 322 -2.84 -3.67 28.90
CA MET A 322 -2.82 -5.11 28.65
C MET A 322 -4.20 -5.62 28.25
N GLU A 323 -5.26 -5.14 28.93
CA GLU A 323 -6.65 -5.45 28.60
C GLU A 323 -7.01 -4.96 27.18
N ALA A 324 -6.66 -3.72 26.83
CA ALA A 324 -6.85 -3.19 25.49
C ALA A 324 -6.04 -3.96 24.41
N ARG A 325 -4.83 -4.44 24.73
CA ARG A 325 -4.02 -5.26 23.82
C ARG A 325 -4.63 -6.64 23.58
N GLU A 326 -5.17 -7.26 24.62
CA GLU A 326 -5.86 -8.55 24.53
C GLU A 326 -7.14 -8.44 23.71
N GLU A 327 -7.99 -7.46 24.04
CA GLU A 327 -9.24 -7.21 23.33
C GLU A 327 -8.99 -6.90 21.85
N SER A 328 -8.13 -5.93 21.56
CA SER A 328 -7.77 -5.58 20.19
C SER A 328 -7.17 -6.76 19.43
N GLY A 329 -6.41 -7.63 20.10
CA GLY A 329 -5.83 -8.83 19.52
C GLY A 329 -6.89 -9.86 19.13
N ARG A 330 -7.90 -10.06 19.99
CA ARG A 330 -9.03 -10.95 19.70
C ARG A 330 -9.82 -10.45 18.49
N ILE A 331 -10.12 -9.15 18.44
CA ILE A 331 -10.84 -8.53 17.33
C ILE A 331 -10.01 -8.61 16.03
N ALA A 332 -8.74 -8.21 16.06
CA ALA A 332 -7.86 -8.26 14.88
C ALA A 332 -7.76 -9.67 14.27
N ARG A 333 -7.59 -10.71 15.11
CA ARG A 333 -7.58 -12.10 14.64
C ARG A 333 -8.91 -12.52 14.00
N ARG A 334 -10.03 -12.11 14.59
CA ARG A 334 -11.37 -12.41 14.04
C ARG A 334 -11.58 -11.72 12.69
N LEU A 335 -11.19 -10.45 12.55
CA LEU A 335 -11.26 -9.71 11.28
C LEU A 335 -10.47 -10.41 10.16
N VAL A 336 -9.22 -10.82 10.45
CA VAL A 336 -8.39 -11.55 9.48
C VAL A 336 -8.99 -12.91 9.13
N ALA A 337 -9.48 -13.67 10.12
CA ALA A 337 -10.12 -14.96 9.87
C ALA A 337 -11.40 -14.84 9.04
N MET A 338 -12.25 -13.84 9.33
CA MET A 338 -13.46 -13.55 8.55
C MET A 338 -13.11 -13.24 7.09
N PHE A 339 -12.09 -12.40 6.86
CA PHE A 339 -11.61 -12.08 5.51
C PHE A 339 -11.14 -13.34 4.77
N GLU A 340 -10.29 -14.16 5.39
CA GLU A 340 -9.75 -15.37 4.76
C GLU A 340 -10.84 -16.40 4.43
N LEU A 341 -11.82 -16.58 5.32
CA LEU A 341 -12.98 -17.44 5.07
C LEU A 341 -13.83 -16.92 3.91
N ALA A 342 -14.09 -15.61 3.85
CA ALA A 342 -14.84 -15.00 2.76
C ALA A 342 -14.13 -15.16 1.41
N GLN A 343 -12.81 -14.97 1.36
CA GLN A 343 -12.02 -15.18 0.14
C GLN A 343 -12.04 -16.65 -0.31
N ARG A 344 -11.93 -17.59 0.63
CA ARG A 344 -12.08 -19.02 0.33
C ARG A 344 -13.47 -19.35 -0.21
N TYR A 345 -14.52 -18.77 0.37
CA TYR A 345 -15.89 -18.99 -0.08
C TYR A 345 -16.14 -18.40 -1.46
N LYS A 346 -15.67 -17.18 -1.75
CA LYS A 346 -15.73 -16.57 -3.08
C LYS A 346 -15.01 -17.42 -4.12
N ASN A 347 -13.78 -17.84 -3.83
CA ASN A 347 -13.02 -18.76 -4.68
C ASN A 347 -13.72 -20.11 -4.86
N TRP A 348 -14.48 -20.58 -3.86
CA TRP A 348 -15.27 -21.81 -3.95
C TRP A 348 -16.54 -21.64 -4.80
N GLN A 349 -17.23 -20.51 -4.71
CA GLN A 349 -18.39 -20.20 -5.56
C GLN A 349 -17.99 -19.94 -7.01
N GLU A 350 -16.83 -19.30 -7.24
CA GLU A 350 -16.30 -18.99 -8.57
C GLU A 350 -15.59 -20.18 -9.22
N LYS A 351 -15.26 -21.24 -8.46
CA LYS A 351 -14.83 -22.50 -9.07
C LYS A 351 -16.03 -23.12 -9.80
N PRO A 352 -15.98 -23.27 -11.14
CA PRO A 352 -17.04 -23.95 -11.85
C PRO A 352 -17.20 -25.35 -11.26
N ARG A 353 -18.40 -25.65 -10.75
CA ARG A 353 -18.71 -27.03 -10.36
C ARG A 353 -18.51 -27.93 -11.58
N PRO A 354 -17.93 -29.12 -11.43
CA PRO A 354 -17.77 -30.04 -12.54
C PRO A 354 -19.11 -30.30 -13.21
N ARG A 355 -19.16 -30.08 -14.52
CA ARG A 355 -20.39 -30.18 -15.30
C ARG A 355 -20.40 -31.49 -16.06
N ASN A 356 -21.55 -32.16 -16.10
CA ASN A 356 -21.72 -33.32 -16.97
C ASN A 356 -21.70 -32.86 -18.44
N MET A 357 -20.76 -33.42 -19.19
CA MET A 357 -20.50 -33.13 -20.60
C MET A 357 -20.73 -34.36 -21.48
N ASP A 358 -21.51 -35.34 -21.03
CA ASP A 358 -21.82 -36.57 -21.78
C ASP A 358 -22.57 -36.30 -23.10
N HIS A 359 -23.22 -35.13 -23.19
CA HIS A 359 -23.92 -34.68 -24.39
C HIS A 359 -22.97 -34.11 -25.47
N VAL A 360 -21.74 -33.74 -25.09
CA VAL A 360 -20.77 -33.12 -25.99
C VAL A 360 -20.14 -34.18 -26.88
N LYS A 361 -20.19 -33.97 -28.20
CA LYS A 361 -19.57 -34.85 -29.20
C LYS A 361 -18.66 -34.07 -30.13
N ARG A 362 -18.90 -32.77 -30.28
CA ARG A 362 -18.18 -31.91 -31.21
C ARG A 362 -17.90 -30.56 -30.59
N VAL A 363 -16.63 -30.14 -30.64
CA VAL A 363 -16.16 -28.91 -29.99
C VAL A 363 -15.49 -27.96 -30.96
N VAL A 364 -15.52 -26.68 -30.64
CA VAL A 364 -14.67 -25.65 -31.25
C VAL A 364 -13.61 -25.24 -30.24
N ILE A 365 -12.36 -25.13 -30.65
CA ILE A 365 -11.29 -24.66 -29.76
C ILE A 365 -11.04 -23.17 -30.02
N PHE A 366 -11.18 -22.32 -29.02
CA PHE A 366 -10.89 -20.89 -29.11
C PHE A 366 -9.44 -20.63 -28.67
N GLY A 367 -8.59 -20.27 -29.62
CA GLY A 367 -7.16 -20.01 -29.50
C GLY A 367 -6.32 -21.04 -30.26
N SER A 368 -5.54 -20.60 -31.26
CA SER A 368 -4.67 -21.47 -32.08
C SER A 368 -3.22 -21.61 -31.57
N GLY A 369 -2.94 -21.02 -30.40
CA GLY A 369 -1.63 -21.05 -29.76
C GLY A 369 -1.24 -22.41 -29.17
N SER A 370 -0.24 -22.41 -28.29
CA SER A 370 0.22 -23.62 -27.60
C SER A 370 -0.87 -24.31 -26.77
N GLY A 371 -1.79 -23.53 -26.18
CA GLY A 371 -2.96 -24.08 -25.49
C GLY A 371 -3.91 -24.81 -26.43
N GLY A 372 -4.24 -24.24 -27.58
CA GLY A 372 -5.13 -24.86 -28.57
C GLY A 372 -4.63 -26.20 -29.08
N ARG A 373 -3.33 -26.27 -29.40
CA ARG A 373 -2.65 -27.51 -29.80
C ARG A 373 -2.74 -28.61 -28.75
N LYS A 374 -2.69 -28.24 -27.47
CA LYS A 374 -2.86 -29.19 -26.35
C LYS A 374 -4.30 -29.64 -26.20
N MET A 375 -5.29 -28.81 -26.53
CA MET A 375 -6.70 -29.16 -26.35
C MET A 375 -7.24 -30.13 -27.41
N ILE A 376 -6.62 -30.24 -28.57
CA ILE A 376 -7.01 -31.20 -29.62
C ILE A 376 -6.91 -32.65 -29.11
N PRO A 377 -5.76 -33.14 -28.60
CA PRO A 377 -5.66 -34.49 -28.05
C PRO A 377 -6.51 -34.68 -26.79
N VAL A 378 -6.74 -33.64 -25.98
CA VAL A 378 -7.66 -33.71 -24.83
C VAL A 378 -9.08 -33.99 -25.30
N ALA A 379 -9.58 -33.23 -26.29
CA ALA A 379 -10.90 -33.44 -26.87
C ALA A 379 -11.04 -34.87 -27.44
N ALA A 380 -10.03 -35.36 -28.18
CA ALA A 380 -10.05 -36.71 -28.73
C ALA A 380 -10.10 -37.80 -27.64
N ARG A 381 -9.37 -37.65 -26.53
CA ARG A 381 -9.41 -38.58 -25.39
C ARG A 381 -10.76 -38.60 -24.69
N LEU A 382 -11.47 -37.47 -24.69
CA LEU A 382 -12.83 -37.36 -24.17
C LEU A 382 -13.90 -37.90 -25.15
N GLY A 383 -13.48 -38.41 -26.31
CA GLY A 383 -14.38 -38.87 -27.36
C GLY A 383 -15.02 -37.75 -28.17
N TRP A 384 -14.50 -36.53 -28.08
CA TRP A 384 -15.00 -35.35 -28.79
C TRP A 384 -14.23 -35.11 -30.08
N SER A 385 -14.95 -34.74 -31.14
CA SER A 385 -14.37 -34.30 -32.41
C SER A 385 -14.16 -32.78 -32.43
N VAL A 386 -13.04 -32.30 -32.96
CA VAL A 386 -12.79 -30.86 -33.10
C VAL A 386 -13.31 -30.40 -34.46
N ALA A 387 -14.30 -29.51 -34.47
CA ALA A 387 -14.89 -28.99 -35.71
C ALA A 387 -13.95 -28.05 -36.46
N TYR A 388 -13.38 -27.09 -35.73
CA TYR A 388 -12.39 -26.11 -36.19
C TYR A 388 -11.84 -25.34 -34.99
N ILE A 389 -10.81 -24.52 -35.23
CA ILE A 389 -10.23 -23.60 -34.25
C ILE A 389 -10.67 -22.19 -34.58
N VAL A 390 -10.95 -21.38 -33.56
CA VAL A 390 -11.24 -19.95 -33.68
C VAL A 390 -10.08 -19.15 -33.12
N ASP A 391 -9.64 -18.11 -33.82
CA ASP A 391 -8.63 -17.18 -33.32
C ASP A 391 -9.02 -15.73 -33.63
N ASN A 392 -8.63 -14.79 -32.77
CA ASN A 392 -8.83 -13.36 -33.00
C ASN A 392 -7.76 -12.76 -33.92
N ASP A 393 -6.63 -13.45 -34.09
CA ASP A 393 -5.56 -13.04 -35.01
C ASP A 393 -5.93 -13.40 -36.46
N SER A 394 -6.37 -12.40 -37.23
CA SER A 394 -6.79 -12.58 -38.63
C SER A 394 -5.68 -13.06 -39.55
N ALA A 395 -4.41 -12.87 -39.18
CA ALA A 395 -3.28 -13.40 -39.94
C ALA A 395 -3.23 -14.94 -39.92
N ARG A 396 -3.96 -15.58 -39.01
CA ARG A 396 -4.00 -17.05 -38.87
C ARG A 396 -5.20 -17.69 -39.56
N TRP A 397 -6.19 -16.92 -39.98
CA TRP A 397 -7.41 -17.45 -40.58
C TRP A 397 -7.11 -18.16 -41.91
N GLY A 398 -7.79 -19.28 -42.16
CA GLY A 398 -7.51 -20.15 -43.30
C GLY A 398 -6.29 -21.07 -43.10
N GLY A 399 -5.54 -20.92 -42.02
CA GLY A 399 -4.49 -21.84 -41.61
C GLY A 399 -5.04 -23.18 -41.07
N VAL A 400 -4.14 -24.10 -40.76
CA VAL A 400 -4.46 -25.43 -40.20
C VAL A 400 -3.54 -25.74 -39.02
N VAL A 401 -4.11 -26.30 -37.94
CA VAL A 401 -3.36 -26.81 -36.78
C VAL A 401 -3.83 -28.23 -36.50
N ASP A 402 -2.92 -29.19 -36.58
CA ASP A 402 -3.18 -30.62 -36.35
C ASP A 402 -4.43 -31.13 -37.10
N GLY A 403 -4.55 -30.73 -38.38
CA GLY A 403 -5.67 -31.10 -39.25
C GLY A 403 -6.95 -30.28 -39.08
N CYS A 404 -7.01 -29.38 -38.08
CA CYS A 404 -8.17 -28.51 -37.84
C CYS A 404 -7.96 -27.13 -38.48
N GLY A 405 -8.90 -26.69 -39.31
CA GLY A 405 -8.85 -25.35 -39.92
C GLY A 405 -9.06 -24.22 -38.88
N ILE A 406 -8.38 -23.09 -39.08
CA ILE A 406 -8.54 -21.88 -38.25
C ILE A 406 -9.52 -20.92 -38.92
N LYS A 407 -10.50 -20.44 -38.15
CA LYS A 407 -11.54 -19.48 -38.58
C LYS A 407 -11.57 -18.25 -37.68
N GLY A 408 -12.24 -17.20 -38.15
CA GLY A 408 -12.56 -16.04 -37.33
C GLY A 408 -13.70 -16.30 -36.34
N PRO A 409 -13.91 -15.40 -35.36
CA PRO A 409 -14.99 -15.51 -34.36
C PRO A 409 -16.40 -15.50 -34.95
N ASP A 410 -16.58 -14.93 -36.14
CA ASP A 410 -17.83 -14.94 -36.91
C ASP A 410 -18.32 -16.35 -37.24
N ALA A 411 -17.40 -17.32 -37.37
CA ALA A 411 -17.75 -18.72 -37.60
C ALA A 411 -18.52 -19.37 -36.43
N LEU A 412 -18.46 -18.79 -35.22
CA LEU A 412 -19.21 -19.30 -34.07
C LEU A 412 -20.73 -19.22 -34.27
N GLY A 413 -21.22 -18.35 -35.16
CA GLY A 413 -22.65 -18.30 -35.50
C GLY A 413 -23.20 -19.55 -36.20
N SER A 414 -22.33 -20.48 -36.63
CA SER A 414 -22.75 -21.78 -37.17
C SER A 414 -23.13 -22.74 -36.03
N ALA A 415 -24.23 -23.49 -36.18
CA ALA A 415 -24.74 -24.42 -35.16
C ALA A 415 -24.14 -25.85 -35.26
N ASP A 416 -22.91 -25.99 -35.79
CA ASP A 416 -22.27 -27.30 -36.05
C ASP A 416 -21.27 -27.73 -34.95
N TYR A 417 -21.54 -27.37 -33.70
CA TYR A 417 -20.77 -27.79 -32.52
C TYR A 417 -21.63 -27.74 -31.25
N ASP A 418 -21.24 -28.49 -30.24
CA ASP A 418 -21.94 -28.57 -28.95
C ASP A 418 -21.32 -27.62 -27.91
N LEU A 419 -20.01 -27.39 -27.98
CA LEU A 419 -19.27 -26.65 -26.96
C LEU A 419 -18.05 -25.91 -27.51
N ILE A 420 -17.75 -24.74 -26.95
CA ILE A 420 -16.51 -24.00 -27.21
C ILE A 420 -15.52 -24.25 -26.07
N MET A 421 -14.28 -24.64 -26.39
CA MET A 421 -13.19 -24.83 -25.44
C MET A 421 -12.20 -23.67 -25.56
N VAL A 422 -12.20 -22.76 -24.60
CA VAL A 422 -11.25 -21.64 -24.56
C VAL A 422 -9.90 -22.13 -24.04
N SER A 423 -8.87 -21.99 -24.87
CA SER A 423 -7.53 -22.55 -24.62
C SER A 423 -6.45 -21.49 -24.39
N SER A 424 -6.80 -20.20 -24.46
CA SER A 424 -5.85 -19.10 -24.27
C SER A 424 -5.78 -18.65 -22.81
N GLY A 425 -4.60 -18.77 -22.20
CA GLY A 425 -4.32 -18.15 -20.89
C GLY A 425 -4.21 -16.62 -20.99
N PRO A 426 -3.25 -16.10 -21.80
CA PRO A 426 -3.21 -14.68 -22.16
C PRO A 426 -4.46 -14.31 -22.97
N GLY A 427 -5.16 -13.25 -22.59
CA GLY A 427 -6.37 -12.80 -23.31
C GLY A 427 -7.66 -13.53 -22.96
N ARG A 428 -7.66 -14.43 -21.94
CA ARG A 428 -8.86 -15.11 -21.42
C ARG A 428 -10.03 -14.16 -21.20
N GLU A 429 -9.78 -13.05 -20.49
CA GLU A 429 -10.83 -12.09 -20.13
C GLU A 429 -11.43 -11.41 -21.35
N GLY A 430 -10.60 -11.08 -22.35
CA GLY A 430 -11.07 -10.54 -23.63
C GLY A 430 -11.93 -11.53 -24.41
N ILE A 431 -11.51 -12.80 -24.48
CA ILE A 431 -12.28 -13.87 -25.14
C ILE A 431 -13.60 -14.12 -24.41
N PHE A 432 -13.59 -14.13 -23.07
CA PHE A 432 -14.82 -14.32 -22.29
C PHE A 432 -15.80 -13.16 -22.52
N ALA A 433 -15.32 -11.92 -22.47
CA ALA A 433 -16.14 -10.75 -22.77
C ALA A 433 -16.73 -10.80 -24.20
N GLN A 434 -15.94 -11.25 -25.18
CA GLN A 434 -16.38 -11.44 -26.55
C GLN A 434 -17.48 -12.51 -26.66
N LEU A 435 -17.28 -13.68 -26.04
CA LEU A 435 -18.28 -14.76 -26.03
C LEU A 435 -19.58 -14.33 -25.33
N TYR A 436 -19.47 -13.59 -24.21
CA TYR A 436 -20.64 -13.00 -23.55
C TYR A 436 -21.36 -11.99 -24.45
N GLY A 437 -20.63 -11.15 -25.18
CA GLY A 437 -21.20 -10.21 -26.15
C GLY A 437 -21.94 -10.89 -27.31
N LEU A 438 -21.52 -12.11 -27.68
CA LEU A 438 -22.18 -12.96 -28.67
C LEU A 438 -23.34 -13.79 -28.08
N GLY A 439 -23.62 -13.66 -26.79
CA GLY A 439 -24.74 -14.34 -26.11
C GLY A 439 -24.42 -15.72 -25.56
N TYR A 440 -23.17 -16.19 -25.65
CA TYR A 440 -22.75 -17.46 -25.07
C TYR A 440 -22.61 -17.37 -23.54
N LYS A 441 -22.96 -18.45 -22.86
CA LYS A 441 -22.96 -18.56 -21.40
C LYS A 441 -21.90 -19.55 -20.93
N TYR A 442 -21.07 -19.11 -19.99
CA TYR A 442 -19.99 -19.93 -19.45
C TYR A 442 -20.50 -21.19 -18.75
N GLY A 443 -19.87 -22.30 -19.11
CA GLY A 443 -20.15 -23.69 -18.80
C GLY A 443 -21.48 -24.25 -19.33
N ARG A 444 -22.26 -23.48 -20.10
CA ARG A 444 -23.33 -24.03 -20.93
C ARG A 444 -22.83 -24.18 -22.36
N ASP A 445 -22.34 -23.08 -22.93
CA ASP A 445 -21.95 -23.01 -24.34
C ASP A 445 -20.43 -23.01 -24.52
N TYR A 446 -19.67 -22.64 -23.48
CA TYR A 446 -18.21 -22.68 -23.51
C TYR A 446 -17.58 -23.00 -22.15
N ILE A 447 -16.41 -23.63 -22.16
CA ILE A 447 -15.58 -23.91 -20.97
C ILE A 447 -14.14 -23.45 -21.18
N TYR A 448 -13.35 -23.46 -20.13
CA TYR A 448 -11.93 -23.12 -20.14
C TYR A 448 -11.07 -24.36 -19.93
N TYR A 449 -9.87 -24.39 -20.52
CA TYR A 449 -8.99 -25.57 -20.43
C TYR A 449 -8.50 -25.90 -19.01
N GLN A 450 -8.71 -25.02 -18.03
CA GLN A 450 -8.43 -25.31 -16.61
C GLN A 450 -9.66 -25.79 -15.83
N ASP A 451 -10.78 -26.00 -16.51
CA ASP A 451 -12.00 -26.48 -15.87
C ASP A 451 -11.91 -27.98 -15.61
N THR A 452 -12.70 -28.42 -14.63
CA THR A 452 -12.96 -29.84 -14.39
C THR A 452 -14.35 -30.17 -14.91
N VAL A 453 -14.49 -31.26 -15.66
CA VAL A 453 -15.75 -31.73 -16.25
C VAL A 453 -16.05 -33.16 -15.82
N ILE A 454 -17.28 -33.63 -16.04
CA ILE A 454 -17.68 -35.02 -15.84
C ILE A 454 -18.00 -35.61 -17.21
N VAL A 455 -17.29 -36.66 -17.62
CA VAL A 455 -17.53 -37.40 -18.88
C VAL A 455 -17.53 -38.89 -18.56
N GLY A 456 -18.59 -39.61 -18.98
CA GLY A 456 -18.76 -41.03 -18.67
C GLY A 456 -18.90 -41.32 -17.18
N GLY A 457 -19.29 -40.33 -16.37
CA GLY A 457 -19.33 -40.44 -14.91
C GLY A 457 -17.98 -40.20 -14.21
N GLU A 458 -16.90 -39.96 -14.94
CA GLU A 458 -15.58 -39.67 -14.37
C GLU A 458 -15.30 -38.17 -14.29
N LEU A 459 -14.65 -37.75 -13.20
CA LEU A 459 -14.22 -36.38 -12.98
C LEU A 459 -12.87 -36.12 -13.66
N ILE A 460 -12.85 -35.24 -14.66
CA ILE A 460 -11.69 -35.00 -15.53
C ILE A 460 -11.26 -33.53 -15.45
N SER A 461 -10.02 -33.29 -15.04
CA SER A 461 -9.36 -31.98 -15.10
C SER A 461 -8.78 -31.77 -16.49
N LEU A 462 -9.28 -30.80 -17.25
CA LEU A 462 -8.83 -30.57 -18.63
C LEU A 462 -7.38 -30.09 -18.74
N PHE A 463 -6.80 -29.62 -17.64
CA PHE A 463 -5.42 -29.16 -17.57
C PHE A 463 -4.40 -30.29 -17.40
N ASP A 464 -4.82 -31.40 -16.78
CA ASP A 464 -3.94 -32.51 -16.41
C ASP A 464 -3.78 -33.56 -17.52
N TYR A 465 -4.51 -33.38 -18.64
CA TYR A 465 -4.45 -34.22 -19.84
C TYR A 465 -3.58 -33.60 -20.93
#